data_AF-A0A2R6C5A7-F1
#
_entry.id   AF-A0A2R6C5A7-F1
#
_cell.length_a   1.000
_cell.length_b   1.000
_cell.length_c   1.000
_cell.angle_alpha   90.00
_cell.angle_beta   90.00
_cell.angle_gamma   90.00
#
_symmetry.space_group_name_H-M   'P 1'
#
loop_
_entity.id
_entity.type
_entity.pdbx_description
1 polymer ?
#
loop_
_entity_poly.entity_id
_entity_poly.type
_entity_poly.pdbx_seq_one_letter_code
_entity_poly.pdbx_strand_id
1 'polypeptide(L)'
;MNSLLEKFYKLAVEKYNVFDNNTSNQLVKNIENLCPEKINFQLIEQEPKYNVFIELDNEAEKIRAELISLILSDKWIEKPYEYRAKLKILRAKLEEYVVSVWENPRLQHLVENFDMQLLSKENLNKHYNRELGFRSGYEDELIIL
;
A
#
# COMPACT_ATOMS: atom_id res chain seq x y z
N MET A 1 26.38 20.12 -14.17
CA MET A 1 24.91 19.95 -14.27
C MET A 1 24.44 19.58 -12.88
N ASN A 2 23.73 20.46 -12.18
CA ASN A 2 23.28 20.16 -10.82
C ASN A 2 22.03 19.29 -10.86
N SER A 3 22.11 18.11 -10.24
CA SER A 3 21.02 17.13 -10.20
C SER A 3 19.82 17.66 -9.39
N LEU A 4 18.63 17.11 -9.64
CA LEU A 4 17.42 17.42 -8.87
C LEU A 4 17.64 17.19 -7.36
N LEU A 5 18.47 16.20 -7.05
CA LEU A 5 18.85 15.80 -5.70
C LEU A 5 19.66 16.89 -4.99
N GLU A 6 20.63 17.51 -5.67
CA GLU A 6 21.41 18.62 -5.12
C GLU A 6 20.54 19.85 -4.81
N LYS A 7 19.55 20.13 -5.67
CA LYS A 7 18.57 21.20 -5.42
C LYS A 7 17.69 20.90 -4.20
N PHE A 8 17.27 19.65 -4.04
CA PHE A 8 16.48 19.22 -2.90
C PHE A 8 17.25 19.35 -1.58
N TYR A 9 18.50 18.87 -1.52
CA TYR A 9 19.33 19.00 -0.31
C TYR A 9 19.62 20.44 0.06
N LYS A 10 19.87 21.29 -0.94
CA LYS A 10 20.07 22.72 -0.71
C LYS A 10 18.84 23.37 -0.05
N LEU A 11 17.64 23.06 -0.56
CA LEU A 11 16.39 23.57 0.02
C LEU A 11 16.11 23.01 1.41
N ALA A 12 16.44 21.74 1.66
CA ALA A 12 16.26 21.12 2.98
C ALA A 12 17.17 21.76 4.04
N VAL A 13 18.43 22.03 3.68
CA VAL A 13 19.40 22.74 4.52
C VAL A 13 18.92 24.16 4.84
N GLU A 14 18.52 24.91 3.81
CA GLU A 14 18.09 26.30 3.95
C GLU A 14 16.81 26.43 4.80
N LYS A 15 15.91 25.45 4.74
CA LYS A 15 14.58 25.53 5.37
C LYS A 15 14.52 24.96 6.79
N TYR A 16 15.39 24.00 7.13
CA TYR A 16 15.26 23.23 8.38
C TYR A 16 16.45 23.36 9.34
N ASN A 17 17.46 24.18 9.04
CA ASN A 17 18.62 24.44 9.91
C ASN A 17 19.20 23.14 10.51
N VAL A 18 19.36 22.14 9.65
CA VAL A 18 19.54 20.73 10.03
C VAL A 18 20.85 20.46 10.77
N PHE A 19 21.80 21.39 10.81
CA PHE A 19 23.18 21.13 11.26
C PHE A 19 23.47 21.25 12.76
N ASP A 20 22.50 21.66 13.59
CA ASP A 20 22.78 21.94 15.03
C ASP A 20 22.47 20.78 15.99
N ASN A 21 22.06 19.61 15.49
CA ASN A 21 21.76 18.45 16.32
C ASN A 21 22.57 17.23 15.89
N ASN A 22 23.20 16.54 16.85
CA ASN A 22 24.02 15.35 16.62
C ASN A 22 23.29 14.27 15.79
N THR A 23 22.00 14.10 16.07
CA THR A 23 21.09 13.18 15.36
C THR A 23 20.93 13.55 13.89
N SER A 24 20.85 14.84 13.59
CA SER A 24 20.69 15.36 12.25
C SER A 24 21.97 15.19 11.42
N ASN A 25 23.14 15.41 12.01
CA ASN A 25 24.43 15.13 11.37
C ASN A 25 24.61 13.64 11.07
N GLN A 26 24.09 12.78 11.94
CA GLN A 26 24.13 11.33 11.75
C GLN A 26 23.16 10.87 10.65
N LEU A 27 21.97 11.47 10.57
CA LEU A 27 21.05 11.27 9.45
C LEU A 27 21.63 11.76 8.13
N VAL A 28 22.25 12.94 8.08
CA VAL A 28 22.92 13.45 6.88
C VAL A 28 24.04 12.51 6.44
N LYS A 29 24.89 12.04 7.36
CA LYS A 29 25.91 11.04 7.04
C LYS A 29 25.32 9.72 6.53
N ASN A 30 24.24 9.24 7.14
CA ASN A 30 23.58 8.02 6.67
C ASN A 30 23.00 8.22 5.27
N ILE A 31 22.48 9.41 4.98
CA ILE A 31 21.94 9.79 3.69
C ILE A 31 23.04 9.99 2.63
N GLU A 32 24.17 10.60 2.99
CA GLU A 32 25.36 10.72 2.14
C GLU A 32 25.98 9.35 1.81
N ASN A 33 25.86 8.40 2.75
CA ASN A 33 26.31 7.02 2.59
C ASN A 33 25.29 6.12 1.88
N LEU A 34 24.04 6.57 1.68
CA LEU A 34 23.19 5.91 0.71
C LEU A 34 23.94 6.02 -0.62
N CYS A 35 24.15 4.89 -1.27
CA CYS A 35 24.77 4.85 -2.60
C CYS A 35 23.63 4.79 -3.62
N PRO A 36 22.96 5.92 -3.94
CA PRO A 36 21.85 5.93 -4.89
C PRO A 36 22.30 5.46 -6.28
N GLU A 37 23.59 5.58 -6.59
CA GLU A 37 24.23 5.06 -7.80
C GLU A 37 24.17 3.52 -7.89
N LYS A 38 24.00 2.83 -6.77
CA LYS A 38 23.79 1.37 -6.70
C LYS A 38 22.31 0.98 -6.70
N ILE A 39 21.41 1.97 -6.61
CA ILE A 39 19.96 1.76 -6.59
C ILE A 39 19.44 2.07 -7.99
N ASN A 40 19.00 1.04 -8.72
CA ASN A 40 18.35 1.22 -10.00
C ASN A 40 16.94 1.78 -9.78
N PHE A 41 16.80 3.10 -9.88
CA PHE A 41 15.49 3.73 -9.95
C PHE A 41 14.91 3.50 -11.34
N GLN A 42 13.80 2.76 -11.41
CA GLN A 42 12.97 2.72 -12.60
C GLN A 42 11.86 3.76 -12.44
N LEU A 43 11.60 4.49 -13.53
CA LEU A 43 10.43 5.35 -13.57
C LEU A 43 9.20 4.45 -13.45
N ILE A 44 8.22 4.88 -12.68
CA ILE A 44 6.91 4.23 -12.67
C ILE A 44 6.25 4.54 -14.02
N GLU A 45 6.29 3.58 -14.95
CA GLU A 45 5.84 3.79 -16.33
C GLU A 45 4.32 3.65 -16.52
N GLN A 46 3.61 3.03 -15.58
CA GLN A 46 2.16 2.78 -15.65
C GLN A 46 1.49 3.25 -14.35
N GLU A 47 0.18 3.07 -14.14
CA GLU A 47 -0.46 3.19 -12.81
C GLU A 47 -0.65 1.80 -12.15
N PRO A 48 -0.64 1.67 -10.81
CA PRO A 48 -0.84 0.38 -10.16
C PRO A 48 -2.26 -0.10 -10.47
N LYS A 49 -2.39 -1.35 -10.94
CA LYS A 49 -3.61 -1.82 -11.60
C LYS A 49 -4.48 -2.71 -10.73
N TYR A 50 -3.90 -3.35 -9.73
CA TYR A 50 -4.57 -4.39 -8.95
C TYR A 50 -4.84 -3.92 -7.53
N ASN A 51 -6.11 -3.91 -7.12
CA ASN A 51 -6.47 -3.55 -5.77
C ASN A 51 -6.46 -4.77 -4.87
N VAL A 52 -5.70 -4.70 -3.78
CA VAL A 52 -5.59 -5.77 -2.79
C VAL A 52 -6.14 -5.26 -1.47
N PHE A 53 -7.21 -5.89 -1.00
CA PHE A 53 -7.73 -5.70 0.35
C PHE A 53 -6.93 -6.54 1.33
N ILE A 54 -6.50 -5.92 2.42
CA ILE A 54 -5.58 -6.51 3.40
C ILE A 54 -6.27 -6.66 4.75
N GLU A 55 -6.38 -7.88 5.25
CA GLU A 55 -6.96 -8.17 6.56
C GLU A 55 -6.01 -7.90 7.71
N LEU A 56 -5.58 -6.65 7.84
CA LEU A 56 -4.51 -6.24 8.74
C LEU A 56 -4.84 -6.45 10.22
N ASP A 57 -6.12 -6.31 10.56
CA ASP A 57 -6.64 -6.35 11.92
C ASP A 57 -8.08 -6.90 11.96
N ASN A 58 -8.66 -6.95 13.16
CA ASN A 58 -10.00 -7.47 13.36
C ASN A 58 -11.10 -6.54 12.80
N GLU A 59 -10.79 -5.26 12.54
CA GLU A 59 -11.76 -4.33 11.97
C GLU A 59 -11.86 -4.55 10.45
N ALA A 60 -10.74 -4.76 9.77
CA ALA A 60 -10.70 -5.18 8.38
C ALA A 60 -11.55 -6.46 8.16
N GLU A 61 -11.38 -7.46 9.02
CA GLU A 61 -12.15 -8.71 8.96
C GLU A 61 -13.66 -8.47 9.09
N LYS A 62 -14.08 -7.58 10.00
CA LYS A 62 -15.49 -7.20 10.15
C LYS A 62 -16.02 -6.47 8.93
N ILE A 63 -15.28 -5.51 8.39
CA ILE A 63 -15.68 -4.76 7.19
C ILE A 63 -15.90 -5.73 6.03
N ARG A 64 -14.99 -6.71 5.85
CA ARG A 64 -15.17 -7.77 4.85
C ARG A 64 -16.43 -8.58 5.10
N ALA A 65 -16.65 -9.06 6.32
CA ALA A 65 -17.81 -9.85 6.67
C ALA A 65 -19.13 -9.08 6.43
N GLU A 66 -19.17 -7.80 6.81
CA GLU A 66 -20.30 -6.92 6.57
C GLU A 66 -20.55 -6.71 5.08
N LEU A 67 -19.50 -6.50 4.28
CA LEU A 67 -19.61 -6.38 2.83
C LEU A 67 -20.16 -7.66 2.19
N ILE A 68 -19.59 -8.82 2.52
CA ILE A 68 -20.05 -10.12 2.00
C ILE A 68 -21.52 -10.35 2.38
N SER A 69 -21.88 -10.12 3.64
CA SER A 69 -23.27 -10.30 4.10
C SER A 69 -24.24 -9.34 3.41
N LEU A 70 -23.82 -8.10 3.11
CA LEU A 70 -24.65 -7.15 2.39
C LEU A 70 -24.85 -7.59 0.93
N ILE A 71 -23.79 -8.04 0.26
CA ILE A 71 -23.84 -8.49 -1.14
C ILE A 71 -24.70 -9.74 -1.29
N LEU A 72 -24.58 -10.70 -0.37
CA LEU A 72 -25.37 -11.93 -0.38
C LEU A 72 -26.83 -11.72 0.06
N SER A 73 -27.18 -10.55 0.60
CA SER A 73 -28.54 -10.26 1.03
C SER A 73 -29.42 -9.76 -0.12
N ASP A 74 -30.70 -10.14 -0.13
CA ASP A 74 -31.70 -9.63 -1.09
C ASP A 74 -32.15 -8.19 -0.80
N LYS A 75 -31.46 -7.46 0.09
CA LYS A 75 -31.80 -6.07 0.46
C LYS A 75 -31.73 -5.11 -0.73
N TRP A 76 -30.98 -5.46 -1.78
CA TRP A 76 -30.97 -4.67 -3.01
C TRP A 76 -32.34 -4.68 -3.72
N ILE A 77 -33.14 -5.74 -3.54
CA ILE A 77 -34.50 -5.89 -4.08
C ILE A 77 -35.49 -5.13 -3.19
N GLU A 78 -35.45 -5.40 -1.89
CA GLU A 78 -36.45 -4.88 -0.95
C GLU A 78 -36.25 -3.39 -0.65
N LYS A 79 -34.99 -2.95 -0.53
CA LYS A 79 -34.60 -1.62 -0.05
C LYS A 79 -33.37 -1.07 -0.78
N PRO A 80 -33.50 -0.75 -2.08
CA PRO A 80 -32.35 -0.38 -2.93
C PRO A 80 -31.60 0.87 -2.45
N TYR A 81 -32.30 1.86 -1.88
CA TYR A 81 -31.65 3.08 -1.38
C TYR A 81 -30.82 2.82 -0.11
N GLU A 82 -31.37 2.05 0.85
CA GLU A 82 -30.63 1.67 2.06
C GLU A 82 -29.42 0.78 1.70
N TYR A 83 -29.60 -0.15 0.75
CA TYR A 83 -28.53 -0.99 0.23
C TYR A 83 -27.39 -0.13 -0.34
N ARG A 84 -27.70 0.81 -1.24
CA ARG A 84 -26.69 1.69 -1.86
C ARG A 84 -25.98 2.57 -0.83
N ALA A 85 -26.71 3.11 0.14
CA ALA A 85 -26.13 3.91 1.21
C ALA A 85 -25.13 3.09 2.05
N LYS A 86 -25.52 1.87 2.44
CA LYS A 86 -24.64 0.96 3.18
C LYS A 86 -23.43 0.52 2.37
N LEU A 87 -23.62 0.18 1.10
CA LEU A 87 -22.52 -0.20 0.21
C LEU A 87 -21.51 0.94 0.07
N LYS A 88 -21.98 2.19 -0.04
CA LYS A 88 -21.10 3.37 -0.11
C LYS A 88 -20.28 3.54 1.18
N ILE A 89 -20.91 3.38 2.35
CA ILE A 89 -20.22 3.48 3.65
C ILE A 89 -19.16 2.38 3.77
N LEU A 90 -19.52 1.13 3.43
CA LEU A 90 -18.60 0.01 3.50
C LEU A 90 -17.43 0.17 2.53
N ARG A 91 -17.68 0.64 1.30
CA ARG A 91 -16.60 0.94 0.35
C ARG A 91 -15.60 1.97 0.88
N ALA A 92 -16.09 3.06 1.48
CA ALA A 92 -15.23 4.09 2.06
C ALA A 92 -14.35 3.52 3.18
N LYS A 93 -14.92 2.69 4.07
CA LYS A 93 -14.14 2.00 5.12
C LYS A 93 -13.13 1.01 4.53
N LEU A 94 -13.53 0.34 3.45
CA LEU A 94 -12.72 -0.69 2.83
C LEU A 94 -11.49 -0.10 2.14
N GLU A 95 -11.61 1.09 1.54
CA GLU A 95 -10.49 1.81 0.91
C GLU A 95 -9.32 2.05 1.86
N GLU A 96 -9.56 2.18 3.17
CA GLU A 96 -8.49 2.33 4.19
C GLU A 96 -7.58 1.09 4.29
N TYR A 97 -8.06 -0.06 3.83
CA TYR A 97 -7.36 -1.35 3.88
C TYR A 97 -6.98 -1.86 2.48
N VAL A 98 -7.14 -1.04 1.44
CA VAL A 98 -6.80 -1.39 0.07
C VAL A 98 -5.44 -0.82 -0.29
N VAL A 99 -4.59 -1.66 -0.84
CA VAL A 99 -3.32 -1.26 -1.46
C VAL A 99 -3.39 -1.58 -2.94
N SER A 100 -3.08 -0.59 -3.78
CA SER A 100 -2.97 -0.78 -5.22
C SER A 100 -1.56 -1.24 -5.58
N VAL A 101 -1.45 -2.34 -6.32
CA VAL A 101 -0.18 -2.98 -6.69
C VAL A 101 -0.04 -3.11 -8.21
N TRP A 102 1.22 -3.19 -8.64
CA TRP A 102 1.63 -3.19 -10.05
C TRP A 102 1.44 -4.54 -10.72
N GLU A 103 1.96 -5.56 -10.06
CA GLU A 103 1.94 -6.94 -10.53
C GLU A 103 0.68 -7.62 -10.04
N ASN A 104 0.13 -8.52 -10.84
CA ASN A 104 -0.99 -9.33 -10.39
C ASN A 104 -0.51 -10.23 -9.23
N PRO A 105 -1.00 -10.03 -8.00
CA PRO A 105 -0.54 -10.77 -6.83
C PRO A 105 -1.05 -12.23 -6.83
N ARG A 106 -1.89 -12.63 -7.80
CA ARG A 106 -2.47 -13.97 -7.94
C ARG A 106 -3.16 -14.47 -6.66
N LEU A 107 -3.75 -13.54 -5.93
CA LEU A 107 -4.55 -13.81 -4.75
C LEU A 107 -6.00 -14.10 -5.15
N GLN A 108 -6.75 -14.72 -4.24
CA GLN A 108 -8.18 -14.95 -4.41
C GLN A 108 -8.93 -13.62 -4.48
N HIS A 109 -10.04 -13.59 -5.22
CA HIS A 109 -10.92 -12.42 -5.22
C HIS A 109 -11.62 -12.27 -3.87
N LEU A 110 -11.79 -11.03 -3.42
CA LEU A 110 -12.53 -10.72 -2.19
C LEU A 110 -13.99 -11.16 -2.29
N VAL A 111 -14.60 -10.88 -3.43
CA VAL A 111 -15.95 -11.32 -3.83
C VAL A 111 -15.90 -11.58 -5.33
N GLU A 112 -16.58 -12.62 -5.80
CA GLU A 112 -16.72 -12.87 -7.24
C GLU A 112 -17.28 -11.62 -7.95
N ASN A 113 -16.64 -11.22 -9.06
CA ASN A 113 -16.95 -10.02 -9.85
C ASN A 113 -16.59 -8.67 -9.22
N PHE A 114 -15.88 -8.64 -8.09
CA PHE A 114 -15.21 -7.41 -7.64
C PHE A 114 -13.76 -7.40 -8.15
N ASP A 115 -13.33 -6.27 -8.71
CA ASP A 115 -11.95 -5.98 -9.13
C ASP A 115 -11.03 -5.75 -7.92
N MET A 116 -11.07 -6.69 -6.98
CA MET A 116 -10.34 -6.61 -5.74
C MET A 116 -9.98 -8.01 -5.25
N GLN A 117 -8.71 -8.18 -4.92
CA GLN A 117 -8.18 -9.41 -4.37
C GLN A 117 -8.03 -9.31 -2.85
N LEU A 118 -8.02 -10.47 -2.19
CA LEU A 118 -7.97 -10.59 -0.74
C LEU A 118 -6.61 -11.15 -0.31
N LEU A 119 -5.91 -10.40 0.52
CA LEU A 119 -4.83 -10.93 1.33
C LEU A 119 -5.36 -11.25 2.74
N SER A 120 -5.62 -12.53 2.99
CA SER A 120 -6.10 -13.00 4.29
C SER A 120 -5.05 -12.89 5.39
N LYS A 121 -5.51 -12.82 6.63
CA LYS A 121 -4.67 -12.76 7.84
C LYS A 121 -3.66 -13.91 7.94
N GLU A 122 -4.02 -15.08 7.41
CA GLU A 122 -3.16 -16.27 7.37
C GLU A 122 -1.94 -16.11 6.45
N ASN A 123 -2.07 -15.30 5.40
CA ASN A 123 -1.04 -15.09 4.38
C ASN A 123 -0.31 -13.74 4.55
N LEU A 124 -0.70 -12.95 5.53
CA LEU A 124 -0.24 -11.58 5.72
C LEU A 124 1.28 -11.48 5.88
N ASN A 125 1.88 -12.35 6.72
CA ASN A 125 3.33 -12.35 6.95
C ASN A 125 4.16 -12.71 5.70
N LYS A 126 3.56 -13.39 4.72
CA LYS A 126 4.26 -13.79 3.49
C LYS A 126 4.24 -12.69 2.44
N HIS A 127 3.17 -11.91 2.38
CA HIS A 127 2.92 -10.99 1.27
C HIS A 127 2.75 -9.54 1.71
N TYR A 128 2.91 -9.23 3.00
CA TYR A 128 2.73 -7.87 3.50
C TYR A 128 3.60 -7.58 4.71
N ASN A 129 4.32 -6.47 4.64
CA ASN A 129 5.05 -5.88 5.74
C ASN A 129 4.40 -4.55 6.10
N ARG A 130 4.14 -4.29 7.38
CA ARG A 130 3.46 -3.05 7.82
C ARG A 130 4.23 -1.77 7.51
N GLU A 131 5.56 -1.83 7.50
CA GLU A 131 6.44 -0.69 7.26
C GLU A 131 6.76 -0.53 5.78
N LEU A 132 6.90 -1.65 5.06
CA LEU A 132 7.36 -1.67 3.66
C LEU A 132 6.23 -1.89 2.64
N GLY A 133 5.03 -2.24 3.08
CA GLY A 133 3.86 -2.49 2.24
C GLY A 133 3.80 -3.90 1.66
N PHE A 134 3.11 -4.02 0.52
CA PHE A 134 2.85 -5.29 -0.15
C PHE A 134 4.11 -5.87 -0.80
N ARG A 135 4.34 -7.17 -0.62
CA ARG A 135 5.46 -7.92 -1.18
C ARG A 135 4.97 -8.83 -2.29
N SER A 136 5.40 -8.55 -3.52
CA SER A 136 5.32 -9.53 -4.60
C SER A 136 6.24 -10.68 -4.23
N GLY A 137 5.73 -11.91 -4.21
CA GLY A 137 6.52 -13.10 -3.90
C GLY A 137 7.68 -13.39 -4.87
N TYR A 138 7.89 -12.52 -5.87
CA TYR A 138 8.99 -12.59 -6.83
C TYR A 138 10.28 -11.90 -6.36
N GLU A 139 10.27 -11.09 -5.30
CA GLU A 139 11.46 -10.33 -4.88
C GLU A 139 12.42 -11.09 -3.96
N ASP A 140 11.99 -12.15 -3.28
CA ASP A 140 12.86 -12.94 -2.39
C ASP A 140 13.87 -13.84 -3.15
N GLU A 141 13.80 -13.93 -4.48
CA GLU A 141 14.81 -14.64 -5.29
C GLU A 141 16.01 -13.76 -5.71
N LEU A 142 15.97 -12.44 -5.48
CA LEU A 142 17.04 -11.52 -5.94
C LEU A 142 18.09 -11.14 -4.89
N ILE A 143 18.05 -11.75 -3.69
CA ILE A 143 19.09 -11.54 -2.66
C ILE A 143 19.74 -12.88 -2.31
N ILE A 144 20.37 -13.52 -3.29
CA ILE A 144 21.52 -14.40 -3.07
C ILE A 144 22.54 -14.12 -4.18
N LEU A 145 23.42 -13.14 -3.96
CA LEU A 145 24.75 -13.05 -4.56
C LEU A 145 25.74 -12.58 -3.51
#